data_AF-A0A4T0W313-F1
#
_entry.id   AF-A0A4T0W313-F1
#
_cell.length_a   1.000
_cell.length_b   1.000
_cell.length_c   1.000
_cell.angle_alpha   90.00
_cell.angle_beta   90.00
_cell.angle_gamma   90.00
#
_symmetry.space_group_name_H-M   'P 1'
#
loop_
_entity.id
_entity.type
_entity.pdbx_description
1 polymer ?
#
loop_
_entity_poly.entity_id
_entity_poly.type
_entity_poly.pdbx_seq_one_letter_code
_entity_poly.pdbx_strand_id
1 'polypeptide(L)'
;MVFSTSKAVGIMALAASSVTASSYVASMPVHAQGLLNESMAWMDQYYDRSAGYLYDFGASSALRHETRSSIWYALGLLARNEGDDAAQAERIITNTIGAQFKAEPEQWYGGYQMYPEEPYVGSPHYLGKIYNSWDPNWRGFVGTTLVMALEEFPHLLSNDTQDLILESLHNTTKGDEYRVGGVDDDNLYPAYSNPAIMRAFVSGYTGRRLADANMTQSGEKYAQEIIDLFDRANTLSEFNSGTYTGVSLFGLILWCKYLPEDSVMTAKGPQMLADTWSAVAQLWHPGMKNMAGPWDRAYGYDMNRYVSLMALWFWTLLGKENSSLISAPQVMSHAADYAWAPLFAVLAEFHESLLPDGLVTNLTTFSGERSFTASTFYPPYDLVPRNISSWLSDNLTIGAESFKENVIGGPSLNQQSFNPAVIQWNTGDEVAFISLYPTEMELDVDVAPNKLSLAYPNGTADSIFTFVVATFLKKPTVTGWADVQGLAVNVSGNVNETYSLSFAGSLGGTGSPIRDFEFWNFTYSMPAGFEGTPSIVLDLALV
;
A
#
# COMPACT_ATOMS: atom_id res chain seq x y z
N MET A 1 14.80 -73.86 48.99
CA MET A 1 14.92 -74.52 47.67
C MET A 1 13.93 -73.82 46.73
N VAL A 2 14.43 -72.77 46.07
CA VAL A 2 14.46 -72.61 44.61
C VAL A 2 13.19 -71.95 44.05
N PHE A 3 13.38 -70.68 43.68
CA PHE A 3 12.50 -69.83 42.88
C PHE A 3 12.37 -70.36 41.43
N SER A 4 11.23 -70.13 40.80
CA SER A 4 11.03 -70.22 39.34
C SER A 4 9.85 -69.31 38.97
N THR A 5 10.11 -68.01 38.76
CA THR A 5 10.33 -67.31 37.48
C THR A 5 9.07 -67.07 36.64
N SER A 6 8.75 -65.77 36.63
CA SER A 6 7.81 -64.97 35.87
C SER A 6 7.95 -65.10 34.34
N LYS A 7 6.83 -64.96 33.62
CA LYS A 7 6.80 -64.42 32.26
C LYS A 7 5.75 -63.31 32.18
N ALA A 8 6.19 -62.08 32.40
CA ALA A 8 5.45 -60.89 32.03
C ALA A 8 5.80 -60.57 30.56
N VAL A 9 4.79 -60.48 29.72
CA VAL A 9 4.90 -59.99 28.34
C VAL A 9 5.05 -58.48 28.42
N GLY A 10 6.26 -57.98 28.15
CA GLY A 10 6.51 -56.55 28.01
C GLY A 10 6.00 -56.05 26.67
N ILE A 11 4.98 -55.19 26.69
CA ILE A 11 4.66 -54.32 25.56
C ILE A 11 5.68 -53.18 25.60
N MET A 12 6.65 -53.21 24.69
CA MET A 12 7.49 -52.04 24.42
C MET A 12 6.61 -51.00 23.72
N ALA A 13 6.16 -49.99 24.48
CA ALA A 13 5.69 -48.75 23.90
C ALA A 13 6.92 -48.07 23.27
N LEU A 14 6.97 -48.07 21.94
CA LEU A 14 7.80 -47.12 21.19
C LEU A 14 7.24 -45.73 21.49
N ALA A 15 7.87 -45.05 22.45
CA ALA A 15 7.75 -43.61 22.54
C ALA A 15 8.41 -43.04 21.29
N ALA A 16 7.61 -42.86 20.24
CA ALA A 16 7.96 -41.92 19.20
C ALA A 16 8.05 -40.55 19.89
N SER A 17 9.27 -40.12 20.17
CA SER A 17 9.56 -38.73 20.44
C SER A 17 9.12 -37.95 19.21
N SER A 18 7.89 -37.42 19.23
CA SER A 18 7.48 -36.33 18.38
C SER A 18 8.45 -35.20 18.70
N VAL A 19 9.49 -35.07 17.89
CA VAL A 19 10.20 -33.80 17.77
C VAL A 19 9.12 -32.83 17.31
N THR A 20 8.54 -32.09 18.26
CA THR A 20 7.69 -30.96 17.94
C THR A 20 8.60 -30.00 17.20
N ALA A 21 8.50 -30.00 15.87
CA ALA A 21 9.09 -28.95 15.07
C ALA A 21 8.66 -27.62 15.71
N SER A 22 9.62 -26.74 15.96
CA SER A 22 9.30 -25.38 16.38
C SER A 22 8.32 -24.80 15.37
N SER A 23 7.22 -24.18 15.82
CA SER A 23 6.28 -23.55 14.89
C SER A 23 7.03 -22.49 14.07
N TYR A 24 6.67 -22.35 12.79
CA TYR A 24 7.29 -21.36 11.90
C TYR A 24 7.17 -19.93 12.47
N VAL A 25 6.06 -19.65 13.16
CA VAL A 25 5.87 -18.41 13.94
C VAL A 25 7.00 -18.21 14.95
N ALA A 26 7.37 -19.24 15.72
CA ALA A 26 8.42 -19.11 16.73
C ALA A 26 9.82 -18.84 16.16
N SER A 27 10.05 -19.09 14.87
CA SER A 27 11.29 -18.69 14.18
C SER A 27 11.32 -17.25 13.67
N MET A 28 10.17 -16.58 13.57
CA MET A 28 10.13 -15.20 13.05
C MET A 28 10.79 -14.20 14.02
N PRO A 29 11.27 -13.04 13.54
CA PRO A 29 11.62 -11.92 14.41
C PRO A 29 10.47 -11.50 15.33
N VAL A 30 10.77 -11.03 16.54
CA VAL A 30 9.75 -10.75 17.58
C VAL A 30 8.63 -9.83 17.12
N HIS A 31 8.95 -8.81 16.31
CA HIS A 31 7.96 -7.88 15.78
C HIS A 31 7.07 -8.51 14.71
N ALA A 32 7.66 -9.35 13.85
CA ALA A 32 6.92 -10.12 12.85
C ALA A 32 5.99 -11.15 13.51
N GLN A 33 6.43 -11.80 14.60
CA GLN A 33 5.56 -12.66 15.42
C GLN A 33 4.35 -11.90 15.94
N GLY A 34 4.55 -10.71 16.52
CA GLY A 34 3.47 -9.87 17.00
C GLY A 34 2.50 -9.47 15.89
N LEU A 35 3.04 -9.06 14.74
CA LEU A 35 2.25 -8.68 13.57
C LEU A 35 1.38 -9.83 13.06
N LEU A 36 1.96 -11.03 12.91
CA LEU A 36 1.21 -12.23 12.49
C LEU A 36 0.13 -12.58 13.52
N ASN A 37 0.51 -12.70 14.79
CA ASN A 37 -0.40 -13.18 15.84
C ASN A 37 -1.62 -12.25 16.01
N GLU A 38 -1.41 -10.94 16.04
CA GLU A 38 -2.48 -9.97 16.21
C GLU A 38 -3.40 -9.88 14.98
N SER A 39 -2.82 -9.89 13.77
CA SER A 39 -3.61 -9.85 12.54
C SER A 39 -4.41 -11.13 12.31
N MET A 40 -3.81 -12.30 12.58
CA MET A 40 -4.50 -13.59 12.49
C MET A 40 -5.64 -13.70 13.50
N ALA A 41 -5.42 -13.28 14.76
CA ALA A 41 -6.49 -13.26 15.77
C ALA A 41 -7.65 -12.32 15.40
N TRP A 42 -7.38 -11.26 14.65
CA TRP A 42 -8.42 -10.39 14.09
C TRP A 42 -9.15 -11.05 12.92
N MET A 43 -8.43 -11.58 11.92
CA MET A 43 -9.04 -12.24 10.76
C MET A 43 -9.82 -13.51 11.12
N ASP A 44 -9.41 -14.24 12.17
CA ASP A 44 -10.15 -15.40 12.69
C ASP A 44 -11.60 -15.04 13.08
N GLN A 45 -11.89 -13.78 13.44
CA GLN A 45 -13.23 -13.30 13.77
C GLN A 45 -14.13 -13.14 12.53
N TYR A 46 -13.53 -13.06 11.34
CA TYR A 46 -14.22 -12.93 10.07
C TYR A 46 -14.26 -14.25 9.29
N TYR A 47 -13.56 -15.29 9.75
CA TYR A 47 -13.45 -16.54 9.00
C TYR A 47 -14.72 -17.40 9.09
N ASP A 48 -15.41 -17.56 7.96
CA ASP A 48 -16.47 -18.55 7.80
C ASP A 48 -15.85 -19.89 7.41
N ARG A 49 -15.60 -20.73 8.42
CA ARG A 49 -15.12 -22.11 8.26
C ARG A 49 -16.02 -22.96 7.36
N SER A 50 -17.32 -22.66 7.27
CA SER A 50 -18.26 -23.43 6.47
C SER A 50 -18.21 -23.07 4.99
N ALA A 51 -17.89 -21.82 4.66
CA ALA A 51 -17.68 -21.36 3.29
C ALA A 51 -16.23 -21.60 2.82
N GLY A 52 -15.25 -21.42 3.71
CA GLY A 52 -13.83 -21.37 3.37
C GLY A 52 -13.43 -20.00 2.82
N TYR A 53 -13.95 -18.94 3.43
CA TYR A 53 -13.66 -17.54 3.10
C TYR A 53 -13.77 -16.66 4.35
N LEU A 54 -13.10 -15.51 4.33
CA LEU A 54 -13.37 -14.40 5.24
C LEU A 54 -14.64 -13.67 4.80
N TYR A 55 -15.42 -13.17 5.77
CA TYR A 55 -16.37 -12.10 5.54
C TYR A 55 -15.65 -10.78 5.23
N ASP A 56 -16.31 -9.92 4.45
CA ASP A 56 -15.92 -8.53 4.22
C ASP A 56 -15.72 -7.82 5.58
N PHE A 57 -14.59 -7.13 5.73
CA PHE A 57 -14.26 -6.44 6.98
C PHE A 57 -15.17 -5.22 7.27
N GLY A 58 -15.89 -4.74 6.26
CA GLY A 58 -16.80 -3.61 6.37
C GLY A 58 -18.19 -4.00 6.86
N ALA A 59 -18.72 -3.22 7.81
CA ALA A 59 -20.10 -3.37 8.30
C ALA A 59 -21.18 -2.96 7.27
N SER A 60 -20.79 -2.52 6.07
CA SER A 60 -21.70 -2.09 4.99
C SER A 60 -22.23 -3.25 4.13
N SER A 61 -21.73 -4.47 4.35
CA SER A 61 -22.11 -5.66 3.59
C SER A 61 -22.72 -6.73 4.49
N ALA A 62 -23.92 -7.20 4.16
CA ALA A 62 -24.63 -8.19 4.96
C ALA A 62 -24.09 -9.61 4.68
N LEU A 63 -23.15 -10.08 5.51
CA LEU A 63 -22.56 -11.43 5.44
C LEU A 63 -21.95 -11.76 4.07
N ARG A 64 -21.42 -10.76 3.36
CA ARG A 64 -20.72 -10.99 2.09
C ARG A 64 -19.31 -11.49 2.37
N HIS A 65 -18.85 -12.51 1.64
CA HIS A 65 -17.47 -12.97 1.70
C HIS A 65 -16.55 -12.09 0.84
N GLU A 66 -15.24 -12.22 1.01
CA GLU A 66 -14.25 -11.47 0.23
C GLU A 66 -13.06 -12.35 -0.14
N THR A 67 -12.72 -12.41 -1.43
CA THR A 67 -11.77 -13.41 -1.96
C THR A 67 -10.31 -13.06 -1.70
N ARG A 68 -9.89 -11.80 -1.89
CA ARG A 68 -8.47 -11.41 -1.88
C ARG A 68 -7.87 -11.50 -0.48
N SER A 69 -8.55 -11.02 0.55
CA SER A 69 -8.06 -11.13 1.92
C SER A 69 -8.16 -12.58 2.42
N SER A 70 -9.07 -13.39 1.88
CA SER A 70 -9.10 -14.82 2.16
C SER A 70 -7.81 -15.51 1.73
N ILE A 71 -7.27 -15.20 0.55
CA ILE A 71 -6.00 -15.81 0.11
C ILE A 71 -4.81 -15.36 0.98
N TRP A 72 -4.82 -14.10 1.44
CA TRP A 72 -3.80 -13.60 2.37
C TRP A 72 -3.87 -14.29 3.73
N TYR A 73 -5.09 -14.51 4.22
CA TYR A 73 -5.34 -15.30 5.43
C TYR A 73 -4.92 -16.75 5.27
N ALA A 74 -5.10 -17.38 4.10
CA ALA A 74 -4.63 -18.73 3.83
C ALA A 74 -3.10 -18.85 3.98
N LEU A 75 -2.32 -17.87 3.52
CA LEU A 75 -0.89 -17.83 3.78
C LEU A 75 -0.58 -17.71 5.29
N GLY A 76 -1.33 -16.87 6.00
CA GLY A 76 -1.20 -16.75 7.45
C GLY A 76 -1.53 -18.04 8.22
N LEU A 77 -2.53 -18.80 7.75
CA LEU A 77 -2.86 -20.13 8.26
C LEU A 77 -1.71 -21.12 8.03
N LEU A 78 -1.09 -21.12 6.85
CA LEU A 78 0.09 -21.95 6.57
C LEU A 78 1.29 -21.56 7.46
N ALA A 79 1.50 -20.27 7.70
CA ALA A 79 2.56 -19.78 8.57
C ALA A 79 2.31 -20.13 10.06
N ARG A 80 1.04 -20.07 10.52
CA ARG A 80 0.64 -20.44 11.88
C ARG A 80 0.69 -21.95 12.09
N ASN A 81 0.12 -22.71 11.17
CA ASN A 81 0.07 -24.18 11.12
C ASN A 81 -0.39 -24.83 12.44
N GLU A 82 -1.46 -24.31 13.04
CA GLU A 82 -2.04 -24.87 14.26
C GLU A 82 -3.34 -25.63 13.96
N GLY A 83 -3.54 -26.79 14.60
CA GLY A 83 -4.79 -27.55 14.47
C GLY A 83 -5.09 -27.95 13.02
N ASP A 84 -6.18 -27.40 12.46
CA ASP A 84 -6.62 -27.65 11.09
C ASP A 84 -6.27 -26.54 10.09
N ASP A 85 -5.41 -25.58 10.48
CA ASP A 85 -5.04 -24.42 9.68
C ASP A 85 -4.58 -24.80 8.25
N ALA A 86 -3.70 -25.79 8.09
CA ALA A 86 -3.21 -26.20 6.77
C ALA A 86 -4.36 -26.72 5.87
N ALA A 87 -5.31 -27.47 6.43
CA ALA A 87 -6.48 -27.95 5.69
C ALA A 87 -7.44 -26.81 5.33
N GLN A 88 -7.60 -25.81 6.21
CA GLN A 88 -8.40 -24.62 5.93
C GLN A 88 -7.72 -23.73 4.87
N ALA A 89 -6.40 -23.59 4.92
CA ALA A 89 -5.64 -22.86 3.91
C ALA A 89 -5.79 -23.52 2.53
N GLU A 90 -5.60 -24.84 2.44
CA GLU A 90 -5.79 -25.60 1.21
C GLU A 90 -7.22 -25.45 0.66
N ARG A 91 -8.22 -25.44 1.55
CA ARG A 91 -9.61 -25.18 1.16
C ARG A 91 -9.81 -23.77 0.58
N ILE A 92 -9.27 -22.73 1.22
CA ILE A 92 -9.38 -21.36 0.72
C ILE A 92 -8.69 -21.21 -0.65
N ILE A 93 -7.49 -21.79 -0.79
CA ILE A 93 -6.71 -21.78 -2.04
C ILE A 93 -7.51 -22.44 -3.16
N THR A 94 -8.00 -23.67 -2.94
CA THR A 94 -8.76 -24.43 -3.94
C THR A 94 -10.08 -23.74 -4.31
N ASN A 95 -10.80 -23.18 -3.34
CA ASN A 95 -11.99 -22.36 -3.57
C ASN A 95 -11.68 -21.12 -4.44
N THR A 96 -10.63 -20.38 -4.09
CA THR A 96 -10.22 -19.16 -4.81
C THR A 96 -9.82 -19.47 -6.26
N ILE A 97 -9.03 -20.52 -6.49
CA ILE A 97 -8.65 -20.97 -7.83
C ILE A 97 -9.85 -21.50 -8.61
N GLY A 98 -10.78 -22.19 -7.95
CA GLY A 98 -12.03 -22.64 -8.55
C GLY A 98 -12.91 -21.49 -9.06
N ALA A 99 -12.83 -20.33 -8.40
CA ALA A 99 -13.49 -19.08 -8.78
C ALA A 99 -12.69 -18.21 -9.78
N GLN A 100 -11.53 -18.68 -10.27
CA GLN A 100 -10.77 -17.97 -11.30
C GLN A 100 -11.53 -18.00 -12.63
N PHE A 101 -11.54 -16.88 -13.36
CA PHE A 101 -12.17 -16.80 -14.67
C PHE A 101 -11.29 -17.46 -15.75
N LYS A 102 -11.88 -18.38 -16.53
CA LYS A 102 -11.13 -19.25 -17.47
C LYS A 102 -11.54 -19.10 -18.95
N ALA A 103 -12.41 -18.15 -19.31
CA ALA A 103 -12.76 -17.90 -20.70
C ALA A 103 -11.80 -16.88 -21.33
N GLU A 104 -10.87 -17.35 -22.17
CA GLU A 104 -9.83 -16.54 -22.81
C GLU A 104 -10.32 -15.27 -23.54
N PRO A 105 -11.49 -15.24 -24.23
CA PRO A 105 -11.93 -14.03 -24.90
C PRO A 105 -12.34 -12.88 -23.98
N GLU A 106 -12.40 -13.11 -22.67
CA GLU A 106 -12.93 -12.16 -21.70
C GLU A 106 -11.80 -11.38 -21.00
N GLN A 107 -11.99 -10.06 -20.84
CA GLN A 107 -10.99 -9.16 -20.26
C GLN A 107 -10.57 -9.55 -18.82
N TRP A 108 -11.45 -10.25 -18.10
CA TRP A 108 -11.20 -10.72 -16.73
C TRP A 108 -10.58 -12.14 -16.65
N TYR A 109 -10.22 -12.77 -17.78
CA TYR A 109 -9.51 -14.06 -17.81
C TYR A 109 -8.28 -14.07 -16.88
N GLY A 110 -8.07 -15.16 -16.16
CA GLY A 110 -6.98 -15.31 -15.19
C GLY A 110 -7.12 -14.46 -13.93
N GLY A 111 -8.10 -13.55 -13.87
CA GLY A 111 -8.52 -12.88 -12.65
C GLY A 111 -9.44 -13.75 -11.80
N TYR A 112 -9.85 -13.24 -10.65
CA TYR A 112 -10.63 -13.97 -9.65
C TYR A 112 -11.92 -13.22 -9.35
N GLN A 113 -12.95 -13.95 -8.95
CA GLN A 113 -14.17 -13.32 -8.46
C GLN A 113 -13.88 -12.41 -7.27
N MET A 114 -14.51 -11.23 -7.23
CA MET A 114 -14.41 -10.27 -6.12
C MET A 114 -14.91 -10.87 -4.81
N TYR A 115 -15.99 -11.65 -4.91
CA TYR A 115 -16.55 -12.44 -3.84
C TYR A 115 -17.24 -13.69 -4.42
N PRO A 116 -17.25 -14.83 -3.70
CA PRO A 116 -17.73 -16.10 -4.25
C PRO A 116 -19.22 -16.12 -4.62
N GLU A 117 -20.04 -15.25 -4.02
CA GLU A 117 -21.47 -15.14 -4.34
C GLU A 117 -21.78 -14.24 -5.55
N GLU A 118 -20.78 -13.68 -6.22
CA GLU A 118 -21.04 -12.70 -7.27
C GLU A 118 -21.63 -13.33 -8.55
N PRO A 119 -22.52 -12.61 -9.26
CA PRO A 119 -22.95 -13.04 -10.59
C PRO A 119 -21.76 -13.09 -11.56
N TYR A 120 -21.87 -13.90 -12.61
CA TYR A 120 -20.83 -13.94 -13.63
C TYR A 120 -20.65 -12.58 -14.31
N VAL A 121 -19.40 -12.10 -14.36
CA VAL A 121 -19.02 -10.83 -14.97
C VAL A 121 -19.32 -10.85 -16.46
N GLY A 122 -19.85 -9.75 -17.00
CA GLY A 122 -20.24 -9.65 -18.41
C GLY A 122 -21.60 -10.24 -18.75
N SER A 123 -22.33 -10.80 -17.77
CA SER A 123 -23.72 -11.18 -17.98
C SER A 123 -24.62 -9.94 -18.22
N PRO A 124 -25.79 -10.06 -18.86
CA PRO A 124 -26.63 -8.91 -19.23
C PRO A 124 -27.05 -7.99 -18.07
N HIS A 125 -26.97 -8.48 -16.83
CA HIS A 125 -27.35 -7.77 -15.61
C HIS A 125 -26.19 -7.54 -14.64
N TYR A 126 -24.97 -7.98 -14.99
CA TYR A 126 -23.75 -7.76 -14.21
C TYR A 126 -22.60 -7.51 -15.19
N LEU A 127 -22.64 -6.32 -15.81
CA LEU A 127 -21.71 -5.91 -16.86
C LEU A 127 -20.29 -5.80 -16.32
N GLY A 128 -19.30 -6.10 -17.17
CA GLY A 128 -17.89 -5.88 -16.86
C GLY A 128 -17.58 -4.40 -16.69
N LYS A 129 -17.13 -4.01 -15.50
CA LYS A 129 -16.61 -2.68 -15.18
C LYS A 129 -15.31 -2.82 -14.39
N ILE A 130 -14.21 -2.40 -15.01
CA ILE A 130 -12.86 -2.45 -14.43
C ILE A 130 -12.81 -1.67 -13.11
N TYR A 131 -12.09 -2.20 -12.12
CA TYR A 131 -12.02 -1.72 -10.73
C TYR A 131 -13.37 -1.68 -10.00
N ASN A 132 -14.35 -2.48 -10.46
CA ASN A 132 -15.65 -2.58 -9.83
C ASN A 132 -16.18 -4.01 -9.84
N SER A 133 -16.78 -4.47 -10.94
CA SER A 133 -17.28 -5.84 -11.05
C SER A 133 -16.16 -6.86 -11.24
N TRP A 134 -14.96 -6.38 -11.55
CA TRP A 134 -13.71 -7.14 -11.58
C TRP A 134 -12.53 -6.16 -11.40
N ASP A 135 -11.40 -6.64 -10.91
CA ASP A 135 -10.17 -5.86 -10.74
C ASP A 135 -8.97 -6.63 -11.32
N PRO A 136 -8.33 -6.14 -12.39
CA PRO A 136 -7.19 -6.82 -13.00
C PRO A 136 -5.96 -6.89 -12.09
N ASN A 137 -5.84 -6.01 -11.08
CA ASN A 137 -4.73 -6.05 -10.13
C ASN A 137 -4.76 -7.30 -9.25
N TRP A 138 -5.92 -7.96 -9.12
CA TRP A 138 -6.06 -9.17 -8.31
C TRP A 138 -5.28 -10.35 -8.86
N ARG A 139 -4.94 -10.35 -10.15
CA ARG A 139 -3.97 -11.25 -10.75
C ARG A 139 -2.64 -11.21 -10.00
N GLY A 140 -2.10 -10.01 -9.81
CA GLY A 140 -0.89 -9.77 -9.03
C GLY A 140 -1.07 -10.12 -7.56
N PHE A 141 -2.09 -9.55 -6.89
CA PHE A 141 -2.28 -9.75 -5.44
C PHE A 141 -2.44 -11.22 -5.04
N VAL A 142 -3.28 -11.97 -5.75
CA VAL A 142 -3.49 -13.39 -5.48
C VAL A 142 -2.30 -14.21 -5.96
N GLY A 143 -1.80 -13.94 -7.17
CA GLY A 143 -0.67 -14.66 -7.76
C GLY A 143 0.59 -14.59 -6.90
N THR A 144 0.94 -13.43 -6.37
CA THR A 144 2.09 -13.30 -5.46
C THR A 144 1.94 -14.12 -4.19
N THR A 145 0.74 -14.16 -3.61
CA THR A 145 0.47 -14.95 -2.39
C THR A 145 0.53 -16.44 -2.65
N LEU A 146 0.03 -16.89 -3.81
CA LEU A 146 0.14 -18.27 -4.25
C LEU A 146 1.60 -18.71 -4.45
N VAL A 147 2.44 -17.84 -5.03
CA VAL A 147 3.89 -18.09 -5.12
C VAL A 147 4.51 -18.24 -3.73
N MET A 148 4.19 -17.33 -2.79
CA MET A 148 4.68 -17.45 -1.41
C MET A 148 4.25 -18.77 -0.75
N ALA A 149 3.02 -19.22 -0.97
CA ALA A 149 2.55 -20.50 -0.44
C ALA A 149 3.36 -21.70 -0.98
N LEU A 150 3.70 -21.68 -2.28
CA LEU A 150 4.55 -22.70 -2.90
C LEU A 150 6.01 -22.66 -2.45
N GLU A 151 6.55 -21.48 -2.18
CA GLU A 151 7.97 -21.32 -1.82
C GLU A 151 8.21 -21.55 -0.33
N GLU A 152 7.33 -21.03 0.54
CA GLU A 152 7.51 -21.09 1.99
C GLU A 152 6.90 -22.35 2.61
N PHE A 153 5.76 -22.82 2.08
CA PHE A 153 4.96 -23.88 2.71
C PHE A 153 4.54 -25.05 1.80
N PRO A 154 5.34 -25.49 0.80
CA PRO A 154 4.91 -26.56 -0.12
C PRO A 154 4.67 -27.87 0.61
N HIS A 155 5.39 -28.12 1.71
CA HIS A 155 5.27 -29.33 2.52
C HIS A 155 3.94 -29.43 3.31
N LEU A 156 3.16 -28.35 3.37
CA LEU A 156 1.84 -28.31 4.01
C LEU A 156 0.69 -28.42 3.00
N LEU A 157 0.98 -28.36 1.70
CA LEU A 157 0.00 -28.41 0.62
C LEU A 157 0.03 -29.77 -0.07
N SER A 158 -1.13 -30.32 -0.40
CA SER A 158 -1.19 -31.51 -1.25
C SER A 158 -0.58 -31.24 -2.64
N ASN A 159 -0.08 -32.28 -3.29
CA ASN A 159 0.45 -32.17 -4.65
C ASN A 159 -0.61 -31.65 -5.62
N ASP A 160 -1.86 -32.09 -5.48
CA ASP A 160 -2.98 -31.64 -6.31
C ASP A 160 -3.21 -30.13 -6.16
N THR A 161 -3.13 -29.61 -4.93
CA THR A 161 -3.23 -28.17 -4.69
C THR A 161 -2.03 -27.41 -5.24
N GLN A 162 -0.82 -27.95 -5.14
CA GLN A 162 0.35 -27.33 -5.77
C GLN A 162 0.22 -27.25 -7.30
N ASP A 163 -0.28 -28.30 -7.94
CA ASP A 163 -0.54 -28.32 -9.38
C ASP A 163 -1.64 -27.33 -9.78
N LEU A 164 -2.72 -27.23 -8.99
CA LEU A 164 -3.77 -26.22 -9.17
C LEU A 164 -3.22 -24.79 -9.07
N ILE A 165 -2.31 -24.53 -8.12
CA ILE A 165 -1.66 -23.22 -8.01
C ILE A 165 -0.88 -22.91 -9.29
N LEU A 166 -0.11 -23.86 -9.80
CA LEU A 166 0.67 -23.67 -11.03
C LEU A 166 -0.22 -23.39 -12.26
N GLU A 167 -1.36 -24.07 -12.39
CA GLU A 167 -2.37 -23.76 -13.41
C GLU A 167 -2.93 -22.34 -13.23
N SER A 168 -3.28 -21.96 -12.00
CA SER A 168 -3.81 -20.63 -11.69
C SER A 168 -2.81 -19.52 -12.02
N LEU A 169 -1.53 -19.73 -11.73
CA LEU A 169 -0.44 -18.81 -12.05
C LEU A 169 -0.21 -18.68 -13.56
N HIS A 170 -0.34 -19.78 -14.30
CA HIS A 170 -0.33 -19.75 -15.77
C HIS A 170 -1.44 -18.85 -16.32
N ASN A 171 -2.68 -19.06 -15.86
CA ASN A 171 -3.84 -18.26 -16.29
C ASN A 171 -3.68 -16.80 -15.87
N THR A 172 -3.17 -16.54 -14.66
CA THR A 172 -2.86 -15.20 -14.16
C THR A 172 -1.90 -14.49 -15.11
N THR A 173 -0.78 -15.14 -15.45
CA THR A 173 0.25 -14.59 -16.34
C THR A 173 -0.31 -14.32 -17.74
N LYS A 174 -1.15 -15.23 -18.26
CA LYS A 174 -1.83 -15.04 -19.55
C LYS A 174 -2.85 -13.90 -19.50
N GLY A 175 -3.65 -13.78 -18.45
CA GLY A 175 -4.58 -12.67 -18.27
C GLY A 175 -3.90 -11.31 -18.14
N ASP A 176 -2.68 -11.27 -17.58
CA ASP A 176 -1.88 -10.04 -17.54
C ASP A 176 -1.39 -9.58 -18.93
N GLU A 177 -1.38 -10.45 -19.95
CA GLU A 177 -1.13 -10.03 -21.34
C GLU A 177 -2.24 -9.10 -21.86
N TYR A 178 -3.42 -9.08 -21.24
CA TYR A 178 -4.54 -8.22 -21.64
C TYR A 178 -4.44 -6.83 -21.02
N ARG A 179 -3.55 -6.66 -20.03
CA ARG A 179 -3.32 -5.38 -19.37
C ARG A 179 -2.35 -4.52 -20.16
N VAL A 180 -2.90 -3.62 -20.95
CA VAL A 180 -2.17 -2.67 -21.78
C VAL A 180 -2.66 -1.27 -21.44
N GLY A 181 -1.83 -0.48 -20.77
CA GLY A 181 -2.18 0.89 -20.40
C GLY A 181 -2.68 1.72 -21.58
N GLY A 182 -3.87 2.30 -21.43
CA GLY A 182 -4.54 3.13 -22.45
C GLY A 182 -5.40 2.34 -23.44
N VAL A 183 -5.54 1.03 -23.26
CA VAL A 183 -6.39 0.13 -24.06
C VAL A 183 -7.42 -0.52 -23.13
N ASP A 184 -8.67 -0.66 -23.60
CA ASP A 184 -9.77 -1.32 -22.86
C ASP A 184 -9.97 -0.79 -21.42
N ASP A 185 -9.77 0.53 -21.24
CA ASP A 185 -9.83 1.25 -19.95
C ASP A 185 -8.81 0.78 -18.89
N ASP A 186 -7.82 -0.05 -19.25
CA ASP A 186 -6.73 -0.46 -18.36
C ASP A 186 -5.66 0.65 -18.25
N ASN A 187 -5.05 0.75 -17.08
CA ASN A 187 -4.05 1.77 -16.75
C ASN A 187 -2.69 1.17 -16.34
N LEU A 188 -2.43 -0.10 -16.65
CA LEU A 188 -1.18 -0.75 -16.32
C LEU A 188 -0.06 -0.33 -17.26
N TYR A 189 0.67 0.68 -16.82
CA TYR A 189 1.96 1.08 -17.37
C TYR A 189 3.10 0.52 -16.50
N PRO A 190 4.34 0.40 -17.02
CA PRO A 190 5.51 0.13 -16.19
C PRO A 190 5.69 1.14 -15.05
N ALA A 191 5.23 2.37 -15.26
CA ALA A 191 5.20 3.44 -14.27
C ALA A 191 4.20 3.22 -13.12
N TYR A 192 3.30 2.23 -13.19
CA TYR A 192 2.32 1.99 -12.13
C TYR A 192 2.92 1.36 -10.86
N SER A 193 4.25 1.21 -10.77
CA SER A 193 4.96 0.73 -9.59
C SER A 193 4.39 -0.60 -9.07
N ASN A 194 3.51 -0.60 -8.07
CA ASN A 194 3.09 -1.82 -7.39
C ASN A 194 2.48 -2.91 -8.29
N PRO A 195 1.43 -2.70 -9.11
CA PRO A 195 0.88 -3.79 -9.90
C PRO A 195 1.83 -4.18 -11.04
N ALA A 196 2.65 -3.23 -11.53
CA ALA A 196 3.66 -3.48 -12.55
C ALA A 196 4.79 -4.38 -12.04
N ILE A 197 5.29 -4.12 -10.82
CA ILE A 197 6.32 -4.91 -10.15
C ILE A 197 5.80 -6.33 -9.88
N MET A 198 4.57 -6.47 -9.38
CA MET A 198 3.96 -7.78 -9.15
C MET A 198 3.70 -8.54 -10.45
N ARG A 199 3.24 -7.88 -11.53
CA ARG A 199 3.08 -8.51 -12.85
C ARG A 199 4.40 -9.10 -13.37
N ALA A 200 5.47 -8.30 -13.33
CA ALA A 200 6.78 -8.74 -13.78
C ALA A 200 7.26 -9.96 -12.98
N PHE A 201 7.09 -9.92 -11.65
CA PHE A 201 7.42 -11.03 -10.76
C PHE A 201 6.65 -12.30 -11.11
N VAL A 202 5.31 -12.24 -11.12
CA VAL A 202 4.46 -13.42 -11.35
C VAL A 202 4.75 -14.01 -12.73
N SER A 203 4.90 -13.19 -13.76
CA SER A 203 5.21 -13.66 -15.12
C SER A 203 6.57 -14.35 -15.20
N GLY A 204 7.61 -13.71 -14.63
CA GLY A 204 8.98 -14.23 -14.65
C GLY A 204 9.16 -15.50 -13.80
N TYR A 205 8.48 -15.58 -12.66
CA TYR A 205 8.44 -16.76 -11.80
C TYR A 205 7.70 -17.92 -12.49
N THR A 206 6.48 -17.66 -12.98
CA THR A 206 5.63 -18.68 -13.61
C THR A 206 6.29 -19.28 -14.84
N GLY A 207 6.84 -18.44 -15.73
CA GLY A 207 7.54 -18.92 -16.92
C GLY A 207 8.70 -19.84 -16.59
N ARG A 208 9.50 -19.52 -15.57
CA ARG A 208 10.61 -20.38 -15.13
C ARG A 208 10.10 -21.68 -14.50
N ARG A 209 9.10 -21.59 -13.64
CA ARG A 209 8.54 -22.76 -12.92
C ARG A 209 7.90 -23.77 -13.87
N LEU A 210 7.34 -23.30 -14.99
CA LEU A 210 6.72 -24.11 -16.04
C LEU A 210 7.62 -24.38 -17.26
N ALA A 211 8.86 -23.86 -17.25
CA ALA A 211 9.77 -23.89 -18.40
C ALA A 211 9.18 -23.26 -19.69
N ASP A 212 8.33 -22.25 -19.57
CA ASP A 212 7.78 -21.44 -20.67
C ASP A 212 8.68 -20.22 -20.93
N ALA A 213 9.49 -20.32 -22.00
CA ALA A 213 10.43 -19.27 -22.37
C ALA A 213 9.77 -17.94 -22.75
N ASN A 214 8.53 -17.95 -23.26
CA ASN A 214 7.84 -16.72 -23.65
C ASN A 214 7.36 -15.96 -22.41
N MET A 215 6.79 -16.67 -21.43
CA MET A 215 6.39 -16.08 -20.16
C MET A 215 7.61 -15.53 -19.39
N THR A 216 8.70 -16.29 -19.34
CA THR A 216 9.96 -15.82 -18.73
C THR A 216 10.43 -14.54 -19.41
N GLN A 217 10.57 -14.54 -20.74
CA GLN A 217 11.02 -13.36 -21.47
C GLN A 217 10.09 -12.15 -21.29
N SER A 218 8.77 -12.37 -21.27
CA SER A 218 7.77 -11.32 -21.04
C SER A 218 7.97 -10.65 -19.67
N GLY A 219 8.11 -11.45 -18.60
CA GLY A 219 8.37 -10.95 -17.25
C GLY A 219 9.67 -10.16 -17.15
N GLU A 220 10.77 -10.70 -17.69
CA GLU A 220 12.09 -10.03 -17.68
C GLU A 220 12.08 -8.71 -18.46
N LYS A 221 11.43 -8.69 -19.63
CA LYS A 221 11.35 -7.48 -20.45
C LYS A 221 10.52 -6.40 -19.75
N TYR A 222 9.38 -6.77 -19.17
CA TYR A 222 8.54 -5.83 -18.44
C TYR A 222 9.24 -5.30 -17.18
N ALA A 223 10.00 -6.14 -16.47
CA ALA A 223 10.87 -5.70 -15.38
C ALA A 223 11.91 -4.68 -15.84
N GLN A 224 12.53 -4.88 -17.00
CA GLN A 224 13.50 -3.93 -17.54
C GLN A 224 12.88 -2.55 -17.79
N GLU A 225 11.65 -2.48 -18.29
CA GLU A 225 10.95 -1.19 -18.49
C GLU A 225 10.71 -0.45 -17.16
N ILE A 226 10.41 -1.19 -16.07
CA ILE A 226 10.28 -0.64 -14.72
C ILE A 226 11.64 -0.15 -14.20
N ILE A 227 12.70 -0.95 -14.38
CA ILE A 227 14.07 -0.61 -13.98
C ILE A 227 14.55 0.65 -14.71
N ASP A 228 14.30 0.77 -16.01
CA ASP A 228 14.69 1.94 -16.81
C ASP A 228 14.01 3.22 -16.29
N LEU A 229 12.75 3.13 -15.88
CA LEU A 229 12.05 4.26 -15.24
C LEU A 229 12.61 4.59 -13.86
N PHE A 230 12.99 3.59 -13.08
CA PHE A 230 13.57 3.78 -11.75
C PHE A 230 14.96 4.39 -11.82
N ASP A 231 15.86 3.83 -12.64
CA ASP A 231 17.27 4.23 -12.80
C ASP A 231 17.42 5.70 -13.27
N ARG A 232 16.36 6.33 -13.78
CA ARG A 232 16.34 7.77 -14.09
C ARG A 232 16.63 8.64 -12.86
N ALA A 233 16.08 8.27 -11.70
CA ALA A 233 16.10 9.11 -10.51
C ALA A 233 16.22 8.33 -9.18
N ASN A 234 16.38 7.00 -9.24
CA ASN A 234 16.37 6.08 -8.10
C ASN A 234 15.10 6.19 -7.25
N THR A 235 13.96 6.37 -7.92
CA THR A 235 12.64 6.55 -7.29
C THR A 235 11.58 5.78 -8.04
N LEU A 236 10.57 5.32 -7.29
CA LEU A 236 9.35 4.78 -7.87
C LEU A 236 8.52 5.90 -8.51
N SER A 237 7.92 5.59 -9.66
CA SER A 237 7.02 6.49 -10.38
C SER A 237 5.80 6.92 -9.55
N GLU A 238 5.21 6.01 -8.77
CA GLU A 238 4.21 6.36 -7.75
C GLU A 238 4.95 6.68 -6.43
N PHE A 239 5.15 7.97 -6.16
CA PHE A 239 6.04 8.43 -5.10
C PHE A 239 5.35 8.53 -3.73
N ASN A 240 6.02 7.98 -2.71
CA ASN A 240 5.81 8.26 -1.28
C ASN A 240 4.40 7.99 -0.72
N SER A 241 3.58 7.20 -1.42
CA SER A 241 2.29 6.74 -0.91
C SER A 241 2.45 5.80 0.30
N GLY A 242 1.83 6.13 1.44
CA GLY A 242 1.90 5.25 2.62
C GLY A 242 1.34 3.84 2.39
N THR A 243 0.35 3.65 1.51
CA THR A 243 -0.13 2.31 1.15
C THR A 243 0.69 1.72 0.01
N TYR A 244 0.88 2.45 -1.08
CA TYR A 244 1.38 1.85 -2.30
C TYR A 244 2.92 1.75 -2.38
N THR A 245 3.65 2.56 -1.61
CA THR A 245 5.08 2.29 -1.36
C THR A 245 5.23 0.95 -0.66
N GLY A 246 4.34 0.65 0.30
CA GLY A 246 4.33 -0.63 1.01
C GLY A 246 4.08 -1.83 0.10
N VAL A 247 3.13 -1.75 -0.85
CA VAL A 247 2.93 -2.81 -1.87
C VAL A 247 4.14 -2.92 -2.81
N SER A 248 4.73 -1.80 -3.21
CA SER A 248 5.88 -1.81 -4.12
C SER A 248 7.09 -2.48 -3.46
N LEU A 249 7.36 -2.18 -2.19
CA LEU A 249 8.38 -2.86 -1.39
C LEU A 249 8.10 -4.35 -1.25
N PHE A 250 6.85 -4.75 -1.00
CA PHE A 250 6.44 -6.16 -1.03
C PHE A 250 6.86 -6.82 -2.36
N GLY A 251 6.46 -6.26 -3.50
CA GLY A 251 6.83 -6.80 -4.82
C GLY A 251 8.34 -6.89 -5.05
N LEU A 252 9.10 -5.87 -4.65
CA LEU A 252 10.58 -5.86 -4.77
C LEU A 252 11.24 -6.92 -3.87
N ILE A 253 10.70 -7.18 -2.68
CA ILE A 253 11.20 -8.27 -1.83
C ILE A 253 11.01 -9.62 -2.54
N LEU A 254 9.89 -9.83 -3.24
CA LEU A 254 9.66 -11.05 -4.00
C LEU A 254 10.65 -11.20 -5.16
N TRP A 255 10.98 -10.10 -5.86
CA TRP A 255 12.05 -10.09 -6.88
C TRP A 255 13.37 -10.60 -6.32
N CYS A 256 13.73 -10.14 -5.12
CA CYS A 256 14.97 -10.53 -4.44
C CYS A 256 14.94 -11.97 -3.93
N LYS A 257 13.79 -12.46 -3.46
CA LYS A 257 13.71 -13.72 -2.70
C LYS A 257 13.50 -14.96 -3.55
N TYR A 258 12.62 -14.87 -4.56
CA TYR A 258 12.05 -16.06 -5.23
C TYR A 258 12.42 -16.19 -6.71
N LEU A 259 13.32 -15.34 -7.22
CA LEU A 259 13.84 -15.44 -8.58
C LEU A 259 15.34 -15.79 -8.57
N PRO A 260 15.81 -16.59 -9.55
CA PRO A 260 17.21 -17.00 -9.65
C PRO A 260 18.15 -15.82 -9.98
N GLU A 261 19.44 -16.01 -9.72
CA GLU A 261 20.50 -15.00 -9.93
C GLU A 261 20.59 -14.45 -11.37
N ASP A 262 20.10 -15.19 -12.37
CA ASP A 262 20.12 -14.78 -13.79
C ASP A 262 18.99 -13.84 -14.18
N SER A 263 18.04 -13.55 -13.27
CA SER A 263 16.94 -12.62 -13.46
C SER A 263 17.39 -11.17 -13.32
N VAL A 264 16.93 -10.29 -14.23
CA VAL A 264 17.18 -8.83 -14.10
C VAL A 264 16.54 -8.28 -12.83
N MET A 265 15.44 -8.89 -12.40
CA MET A 265 14.74 -8.55 -11.17
C MET A 265 15.57 -8.88 -9.93
N THR A 266 16.22 -10.05 -9.89
CA THR A 266 17.12 -10.42 -8.78
C THR A 266 18.36 -9.54 -8.75
N ALA A 267 18.89 -9.18 -9.94
CA ALA A 267 20.05 -8.31 -10.05
C ALA A 267 19.77 -6.86 -9.59
N LYS A 268 18.57 -6.32 -9.86
CA LYS A 268 18.23 -4.91 -9.57
C LYS A 268 17.37 -4.69 -8.34
N GLY A 269 16.57 -5.67 -7.95
CA GLY A 269 15.65 -5.61 -6.81
C GLY A 269 16.28 -5.09 -5.51
N PRO A 270 17.45 -5.61 -5.08
CA PRO A 270 18.09 -5.15 -3.84
C PRO A 270 18.42 -3.66 -3.85
N GLN A 271 18.92 -3.14 -4.97
CA GLN A 271 19.24 -1.71 -5.11
C GLN A 271 17.96 -0.86 -5.08
N MET A 272 16.94 -1.24 -5.86
CA MET A 272 15.67 -0.49 -5.91
C MET A 272 15.00 -0.43 -4.53
N LEU A 273 15.03 -1.54 -3.79
CA LEU A 273 14.51 -1.63 -2.43
C LEU A 273 15.30 -0.73 -1.47
N ALA A 274 16.63 -0.79 -1.51
CA ALA A 274 17.51 0.00 -0.65
C ALA A 274 17.35 1.52 -0.89
N ASP A 275 17.26 1.94 -2.15
CA ASP A 275 17.04 3.34 -2.52
C ASP A 275 15.65 3.84 -2.10
N THR A 276 14.62 3.01 -2.31
CA THR A 276 13.26 3.34 -1.86
C THR A 276 13.20 3.51 -0.34
N TRP A 277 13.79 2.59 0.43
CA TRP A 277 13.87 2.71 1.89
C TRP A 277 14.71 3.90 2.34
N SER A 278 15.78 4.23 1.61
CA SER A 278 16.60 5.41 1.92
C SER A 278 15.80 6.70 1.78
N ALA A 279 14.94 6.82 0.77
CA ALA A 279 14.00 7.94 0.64
C ALA A 279 12.95 7.94 1.77
N VAL A 280 12.34 6.79 2.05
CA VAL A 280 11.37 6.64 3.17
C VAL A 280 11.99 7.08 4.50
N ALA A 281 13.23 6.69 4.80
CA ALA A 281 13.89 7.03 6.05
C ALA A 281 14.18 8.54 6.21
N GLN A 282 14.28 9.28 5.10
CA GLN A 282 14.41 10.75 5.14
C GLN A 282 13.07 11.46 5.32
N LEU A 283 11.97 10.84 4.86
CA LEU A 283 10.62 11.40 4.89
C LEU A 283 9.80 10.94 6.10
N TRP A 284 10.20 9.86 6.76
CA TRP A 284 9.58 9.36 7.98
C TRP A 284 9.90 10.26 9.17
N HIS A 285 8.85 10.69 9.88
CA HIS A 285 8.98 11.45 11.12
C HIS A 285 8.59 10.58 12.34
N PRO A 286 9.56 10.01 13.08
CA PRO A 286 9.26 9.04 14.16
C PRO A 286 8.44 9.63 15.30
N GLY A 287 8.59 10.92 15.60
CA GLY A 287 7.82 11.60 16.65
C GLY A 287 6.33 11.78 16.30
N MET A 288 6.03 11.88 15.00
CA MET A 288 4.64 12.01 14.51
C MET A 288 4.09 10.68 14.01
N LYS A 289 4.96 9.66 13.85
CA LYS A 289 4.67 8.38 13.21
C LYS A 289 3.93 8.59 11.89
N ASN A 290 4.50 9.44 11.05
CA ASN A 290 3.90 9.81 9.78
C ASN A 290 4.98 10.10 8.74
N MET A 291 4.70 9.80 7.48
CA MET A 291 5.58 10.13 6.36
C MET A 291 5.22 11.53 5.88
N ALA A 292 6.19 12.44 5.82
CA ALA A 292 6.01 13.76 5.23
C ALA A 292 5.60 13.65 3.75
N GLY A 293 4.85 14.63 3.24
CA GLY A 293 4.47 14.69 1.82
C GLY A 293 5.64 14.99 0.87
N PRO A 294 5.37 15.14 -0.43
CA PRO A 294 4.07 14.97 -1.10
C PRO A 294 3.69 13.49 -1.25
N TRP A 295 2.45 13.21 -1.65
CA TRP A 295 1.98 11.84 -1.92
C TRP A 295 1.17 11.74 -3.22
N ASP A 296 1.63 10.91 -4.15
CA ASP A 296 0.92 10.63 -5.41
C ASP A 296 -0.44 9.99 -5.19
N ARG A 297 -0.53 9.20 -4.11
CA ARG A 297 -1.75 8.56 -3.70
C ARG A 297 -1.77 8.37 -2.20
N ALA A 298 -2.79 8.87 -1.51
CA ALA A 298 -3.01 8.61 -0.10
C ALA A 298 -4.49 8.31 0.19
N TYR A 299 -4.72 7.53 1.25
CA TYR A 299 -6.06 7.23 1.77
C TYR A 299 -6.38 7.93 3.08
N GLY A 300 -5.41 8.69 3.58
CA GLY A 300 -5.53 9.55 4.74
C GLY A 300 -4.32 10.47 4.83
N TYR A 301 -4.41 11.45 5.71
CA TYR A 301 -3.39 12.48 5.91
C TYR A 301 -2.56 12.26 7.18
N ASP A 302 -3.04 11.37 8.05
CA ASP A 302 -2.45 10.98 9.33
C ASP A 302 -2.41 9.45 9.43
N MET A 303 -1.22 8.86 9.28
CA MET A 303 -1.00 7.41 9.38
C MET A 303 -1.38 6.82 10.75
N ASN A 304 -1.61 7.64 11.78
CA ASN A 304 -2.15 7.19 13.07
C ASN A 304 -3.68 7.00 13.05
N ARG A 305 -4.35 7.38 11.95
CA ARG A 305 -5.82 7.31 11.79
C ARG A 305 -6.27 6.49 10.59
N TYR A 306 -5.37 6.08 9.70
CA TYR A 306 -5.66 5.09 8.67
C TYR A 306 -4.58 4.00 8.62
N VAL A 307 -4.96 2.77 8.30
CA VAL A 307 -3.99 1.70 8.07
C VAL A 307 -3.31 1.93 6.73
N SER A 308 -2.00 2.10 6.79
CA SER A 308 -1.13 2.11 5.62
C SER A 308 -0.24 0.87 5.63
N LEU A 309 0.15 0.39 4.46
CA LEU A 309 1.06 -0.77 4.40
C LEU A 309 2.47 -0.41 4.85
N MET A 310 2.90 0.84 4.69
CA MET A 310 4.14 1.31 5.32
C MET A 310 4.08 1.17 6.84
N ALA A 311 2.93 1.38 7.49
CA ALA A 311 2.79 1.12 8.92
C ALA A 311 3.02 -0.36 9.29
N LEU A 312 2.65 -1.31 8.43
CA LEU A 312 2.96 -2.72 8.66
C LEU A 312 4.45 -3.02 8.52
N TRP A 313 5.13 -2.42 7.54
CA TRP A 313 6.59 -2.53 7.42
C TRP A 313 7.33 -1.84 8.58
N PHE A 314 6.86 -0.70 9.05
CA PHE A 314 7.42 -0.09 10.26
C PHE A 314 7.17 -0.96 11.48
N TRP A 315 6.06 -1.70 11.56
CA TRP A 315 5.86 -2.66 12.65
C TRP A 315 6.93 -3.74 12.60
N THR A 316 7.16 -4.40 11.45
CA THR A 316 8.16 -5.49 11.37
C THR A 316 9.55 -5.04 11.81
N LEU A 317 9.91 -3.77 11.60
CA LEU A 317 11.23 -3.22 11.94
C LEU A 317 11.31 -2.56 13.33
N LEU A 318 10.28 -1.82 13.74
CA LEU A 318 10.31 -0.92 14.91
C LEU A 318 9.39 -1.38 16.05
N GLY A 319 8.54 -2.37 15.78
CA GLY A 319 7.44 -2.79 16.63
C GLY A 319 6.20 -1.90 16.49
N LYS A 320 5.04 -2.47 16.86
CA LYS A 320 3.73 -1.82 16.74
C LYS A 320 3.69 -0.38 17.27
N GLU A 321 4.19 -0.18 18.49
CA GLU A 321 4.15 1.10 19.17
C GLU A 321 4.89 2.21 18.43
N ASN A 322 5.82 1.89 17.52
CA ASN A 322 6.59 2.86 16.75
C ASN A 322 6.17 2.94 15.27
N SER A 323 5.11 2.22 14.87
CA SER A 323 4.79 1.93 13.46
C SER A 323 3.69 2.78 12.82
N SER A 324 3.09 3.71 13.56
CA SER A 324 1.81 4.41 13.27
C SER A 324 0.54 3.60 13.54
N LEU A 325 0.63 2.28 13.74
CA LEU A 325 -0.55 1.52 14.14
C LEU A 325 -0.92 1.74 15.60
N ILE A 326 -2.21 1.98 15.83
CA ILE A 326 -2.79 2.06 17.17
C ILE A 326 -3.04 0.65 17.73
N SER A 327 -3.40 0.57 19.02
CA SER A 327 -3.69 -0.71 19.69
C SER A 327 -4.78 -1.53 18.99
N ALA A 328 -5.76 -0.88 18.37
CA ALA A 328 -6.85 -1.51 17.61
C ALA A 328 -6.87 -1.05 16.14
N PRO A 329 -6.02 -1.59 15.25
CA PRO A 329 -5.96 -1.19 13.84
C PRO A 329 -7.31 -1.25 13.11
N GLN A 330 -8.19 -2.18 13.51
CA GLN A 330 -9.49 -2.41 12.90
C GLN A 330 -10.49 -1.24 13.01
N VAL A 331 -10.24 -0.24 13.87
CA VAL A 331 -11.09 0.96 13.96
C VAL A 331 -10.54 2.16 13.20
N MET A 332 -9.35 2.03 12.62
CA MET A 332 -8.76 3.06 11.76
C MET A 332 -9.47 3.08 10.40
N SER A 333 -9.39 4.19 9.66
CA SER A 333 -9.81 4.22 8.26
C SER A 333 -8.95 3.24 7.44
N HIS A 334 -9.50 2.74 6.33
CA HIS A 334 -8.79 1.81 5.43
C HIS A 334 -8.29 0.52 6.14
N ALA A 335 -8.96 0.10 7.23
CA ALA A 335 -8.54 -1.02 8.08
C ALA A 335 -8.40 -2.38 7.37
N ALA A 336 -9.06 -2.58 6.22
CA ALA A 336 -8.94 -3.80 5.42
C ALA A 336 -7.48 -4.08 4.99
N ASP A 337 -6.64 -3.05 4.87
CA ASP A 337 -5.22 -3.21 4.56
C ASP A 337 -4.46 -3.97 5.66
N TYR A 338 -5.01 -4.08 6.88
CA TYR A 338 -4.38 -4.88 7.94
C TYR A 338 -4.27 -6.37 7.58
N ALA A 339 -5.08 -6.86 6.63
CA ALA A 339 -5.02 -8.23 6.14
C ALA A 339 -3.74 -8.57 5.35
N TRP A 340 -2.92 -7.58 4.99
CA TRP A 340 -1.58 -7.80 4.42
C TRP A 340 -0.56 -8.29 5.45
N ALA A 341 -0.83 -8.12 6.75
CA ALA A 341 0.10 -8.40 7.83
C ALA A 341 0.75 -9.80 7.78
N PRO A 342 0.05 -10.91 7.45
CA PRO A 342 0.70 -12.21 7.34
C PRO A 342 1.76 -12.28 6.25
N LEU A 343 1.53 -11.64 5.10
CA LEU A 343 2.48 -11.62 3.99
C LEU A 343 3.78 -10.91 4.43
N PHE A 344 3.63 -9.81 5.17
CA PHE A 344 4.77 -9.01 5.60
C PHE A 344 5.53 -9.70 6.73
N ALA A 345 4.83 -10.37 7.65
CA ALA A 345 5.45 -11.16 8.72
C ALA A 345 6.30 -12.31 8.16
N VAL A 346 5.80 -13.03 7.14
CA VAL A 346 6.53 -14.11 6.44
C VAL A 346 7.80 -13.60 5.76
N LEU A 347 7.78 -12.35 5.26
CA LEU A 347 8.93 -11.75 4.57
C LEU A 347 9.89 -10.99 5.47
N ALA A 348 9.53 -10.72 6.73
CA ALA A 348 10.20 -9.73 7.59
C ALA A 348 11.71 -9.98 7.77
N GLU A 349 12.13 -11.21 8.06
CA GLU A 349 13.55 -11.53 8.28
C GLU A 349 14.38 -11.30 7.01
N PHE A 350 13.87 -11.75 5.86
CA PHE A 350 14.56 -11.56 4.59
C PHE A 350 14.56 -10.09 4.17
N HIS A 351 13.45 -9.37 4.38
CA HIS A 351 13.36 -7.93 4.16
C HIS A 351 14.41 -7.16 4.97
N GLU A 352 14.54 -7.44 6.26
CA GLU A 352 15.54 -6.80 7.13
C GLU A 352 16.97 -7.01 6.62
N SER A 353 17.27 -8.19 6.06
CA SER A 353 18.59 -8.50 5.48
C SER A 353 18.96 -7.67 4.24
N LEU A 354 17.97 -7.05 3.60
CA LEU A 354 18.17 -6.22 2.40
C LEU A 354 18.31 -4.72 2.73
N LEU A 355 18.10 -4.33 4.00
CA LEU A 355 18.13 -2.93 4.39
C LEU A 355 19.57 -2.40 4.52
N PRO A 356 19.83 -1.16 4.10
CA PRO A 356 21.10 -0.50 4.36
C PRO A 356 21.47 -0.47 5.85
N ASP A 357 22.77 -0.62 6.13
CA ASP A 357 23.30 -0.54 7.50
C ASP A 357 22.89 0.77 8.18
N GLY A 358 22.38 0.66 9.41
CA GLY A 358 21.95 1.81 10.21
C GLY A 358 20.60 2.41 9.82
N LEU A 359 19.93 1.92 8.77
CA LEU A 359 18.63 2.44 8.36
C LEU A 359 17.58 2.31 9.45
N VAL A 360 17.46 1.14 10.09
CA VAL A 360 16.50 0.90 11.17
C VAL A 360 16.74 1.87 12.33
N THR A 361 18.00 2.14 12.69
CA THR A 361 18.34 3.14 13.72
C THR A 361 17.81 4.52 13.36
N ASN A 362 17.95 4.95 12.10
CA ASN A 362 17.47 6.25 11.63
C ASN A 362 15.94 6.38 11.65
N LEU A 363 15.20 5.26 11.64
CA LEU A 363 13.75 5.26 11.75
C LEU A 363 13.25 5.43 13.19
N THR A 364 14.09 5.25 14.20
CA THR A 364 13.67 5.28 15.61
C THR A 364 13.64 6.68 16.23
N THR A 365 14.55 7.56 15.81
CA THR A 365 14.76 8.86 16.46
C THR A 365 14.86 9.95 15.41
N PHE A 366 14.19 11.08 15.63
CA PHE A 366 14.32 12.22 14.75
C PHE A 366 15.70 12.87 14.97
N SER A 367 16.52 12.90 13.93
CA SER A 367 17.93 13.31 14.00
C SER A 367 18.17 14.80 13.76
N GLY A 368 17.11 15.61 13.89
CA GLY A 368 17.14 17.06 13.65
C GLY A 368 16.61 17.47 12.27
N GLU A 369 16.55 18.79 12.10
CA GLU A 369 16.01 19.43 10.91
C GLU A 369 16.74 18.98 9.63
N ARG A 370 15.98 18.67 8.58
CA ARG A 370 16.53 18.20 7.30
C ARG A 370 15.66 18.61 6.13
N SER A 371 16.28 18.64 4.95
CA SER A 371 15.58 18.76 3.67
C SER A 371 15.84 17.52 2.82
N PHE A 372 14.87 17.18 1.98
CA PHE A 372 14.91 16.07 1.04
C PHE A 372 14.53 16.59 -0.34
N THR A 373 15.25 16.14 -1.37
CA THR A 373 14.92 16.42 -2.77
C THR A 373 15.00 15.15 -3.59
N ALA A 374 14.06 14.97 -4.51
CA ALA A 374 14.09 13.87 -5.47
C ALA A 374 13.40 14.27 -6.79
N SER A 375 13.38 13.35 -7.74
CA SER A 375 12.58 13.49 -8.97
C SER A 375 11.84 12.20 -9.23
N THR A 376 10.65 12.27 -9.83
CA THR A 376 9.89 11.11 -10.29
C THR A 376 9.26 11.38 -11.66
N PHE A 377 8.74 10.36 -12.31
CA PHE A 377 8.12 10.47 -13.64
C PHE A 377 7.19 9.28 -13.87
N TYR A 378 5.97 9.59 -14.28
CA TYR A 378 4.92 8.63 -14.52
C TYR A 378 4.33 8.85 -15.93
N PRO A 379 4.99 8.34 -16.98
CA PRO A 379 4.41 8.35 -18.31
C PRO A 379 3.18 7.41 -18.38
N PRO A 380 2.14 7.76 -19.17
CA PRO A 380 2.07 8.91 -20.06
C PRO A 380 1.49 10.18 -19.43
N TYR A 381 1.19 10.17 -18.12
CA TYR A 381 0.50 11.27 -17.45
C TYR A 381 1.39 12.48 -17.23
N ASP A 382 2.62 12.24 -16.78
CA ASP A 382 3.63 13.28 -16.62
C ASP A 382 4.16 13.73 -18.00
N LEU A 383 4.04 15.01 -18.30
CA LEU A 383 4.61 15.63 -19.50
C LEU A 383 6.08 16.02 -19.29
N VAL A 384 6.49 16.17 -18.03
CA VAL A 384 7.87 16.42 -17.60
C VAL A 384 8.13 15.66 -16.29
N PRO A 385 9.37 15.31 -15.96
CA PRO A 385 9.70 14.78 -14.63
C PRO A 385 9.26 15.74 -13.52
N ARG A 386 8.61 15.19 -12.48
CA ARG A 386 8.22 15.91 -11.28
C ARG A 386 9.45 16.12 -10.39
N ASN A 387 9.51 17.26 -9.70
CA ASN A 387 10.57 17.56 -8.73
C ASN A 387 9.97 17.61 -7.34
N ILE A 388 10.51 16.82 -6.43
CA ILE A 388 10.03 16.69 -5.05
C ILE A 388 10.96 17.49 -4.13
N SER A 389 10.36 18.24 -3.21
CA SER A 389 11.06 18.95 -2.14
C SER A 389 10.31 18.79 -0.83
N SER A 390 11.00 18.36 0.21
CA SER A 390 10.45 18.29 1.56
C SER A 390 11.40 18.89 2.58
N TRP A 391 10.85 19.51 3.61
CA TRP A 391 11.54 20.02 4.78
C TRP A 391 10.86 19.47 6.03
N LEU A 392 11.67 18.96 6.96
CA LEU A 392 11.20 18.37 8.21
C LEU A 392 11.93 19.01 9.39
N SER A 393 11.19 19.41 10.41
CA SER A 393 11.65 19.82 11.73
C SER A 393 10.98 18.98 12.82
N ASP A 394 11.34 19.19 14.09
CA ASP A 394 10.88 18.37 15.22
C ASP A 394 9.34 18.21 15.33
N ASN A 395 8.58 19.23 14.90
CA ASN A 395 7.12 19.25 15.05
C ASN A 395 6.38 19.80 13.81
N LEU A 396 7.07 20.05 12.70
CA LEU A 396 6.49 20.58 11.46
C LEU A 396 7.21 20.00 10.25
N THR A 397 6.45 19.48 9.29
CA THR A 397 6.95 19.01 8.01
C THR A 397 6.19 19.71 6.88
N ILE A 398 6.89 19.98 5.79
CA ILE A 398 6.37 20.56 4.56
C ILE A 398 6.91 19.69 3.43
N GLY A 399 6.06 19.23 2.53
CA GLY A 399 6.49 18.45 1.37
C GLY A 399 5.63 18.77 0.17
N ALA A 400 6.25 19.03 -0.96
CA ALA A 400 5.56 19.34 -2.19
C ALA A 400 6.30 18.83 -3.42
N GLU A 401 5.57 18.68 -4.53
CA GLU A 401 6.14 18.39 -5.83
C GLU A 401 5.68 19.38 -6.90
N SER A 402 6.59 19.74 -7.80
CA SER A 402 6.22 20.41 -9.04
C SER A 402 5.80 19.38 -10.07
N PHE A 403 4.75 19.65 -10.84
CA PHE A 403 4.28 18.76 -11.89
C PHE A 403 3.75 19.50 -13.10
N LYS A 404 3.78 18.83 -14.25
CA LYS A 404 3.04 19.20 -15.46
C LYS A 404 2.44 17.92 -16.02
N GLU A 405 1.14 17.77 -15.87
CA GLU A 405 0.40 16.56 -16.18
C GLU A 405 -0.56 16.81 -17.34
N ASN A 406 -1.04 15.73 -17.95
CA ASN A 406 -2.06 15.79 -19.01
C ASN A 406 -3.50 15.69 -18.49
N VAL A 407 -3.67 15.55 -17.17
CA VAL A 407 -4.96 15.34 -16.50
C VAL A 407 -4.86 15.77 -15.04
N ILE A 408 -5.96 16.29 -14.50
CA ILE A 408 -6.03 16.71 -13.10
C ILE A 408 -6.04 15.48 -12.18
N GLY A 409 -5.23 15.52 -11.11
CA GLY A 409 -5.10 14.40 -10.16
C GLY A 409 -4.04 13.39 -10.58
N GLY A 410 -3.27 13.69 -11.62
CA GLY A 410 -2.16 12.90 -12.10
C GLY A 410 -2.51 11.45 -12.45
N PRO A 411 -1.55 10.53 -12.33
CA PRO A 411 -1.74 9.12 -12.65
C PRO A 411 -2.88 8.42 -11.90
N SER A 412 -3.32 8.96 -10.77
CA SER A 412 -4.46 8.43 -10.02
C SER A 412 -5.81 8.74 -10.66
N LEU A 413 -5.87 9.72 -11.57
CA LEU A 413 -7.10 10.31 -12.11
C LEU A 413 -8.09 10.72 -11.00
N ASN A 414 -7.57 11.02 -9.80
CA ASN A 414 -8.35 11.21 -8.61
C ASN A 414 -7.71 12.21 -7.65
N GLN A 415 -8.17 13.46 -7.74
CA GLN A 415 -7.79 14.57 -6.86
C GLN A 415 -7.95 14.25 -5.37
N GLN A 416 -8.89 13.38 -5.00
CA GLN A 416 -9.13 13.00 -3.60
C GLN A 416 -8.03 12.11 -3.01
N SER A 417 -7.16 11.56 -3.85
CA SER A 417 -5.99 10.79 -3.40
C SER A 417 -4.65 11.42 -3.76
N PHE A 418 -4.61 12.37 -4.69
CA PHE A 418 -3.39 13.06 -5.09
C PHE A 418 -3.13 14.28 -4.19
N ASN A 419 -2.01 14.28 -3.48
CA ASN A 419 -1.66 15.28 -2.47
C ASN A 419 -0.28 15.91 -2.79
N PRO A 420 -0.22 16.80 -3.79
CA PRO A 420 1.05 17.31 -4.32
C PRO A 420 1.71 18.37 -3.43
N ALA A 421 1.02 18.90 -2.42
CA ALA A 421 1.59 19.78 -1.42
C ALA A 421 0.92 19.54 -0.07
N VAL A 422 1.73 19.25 0.95
CA VAL A 422 1.28 18.82 2.27
C VAL A 422 2.13 19.50 3.35
N ILE A 423 1.47 19.98 4.38
CA ILE A 423 2.07 20.42 5.65
C ILE A 423 1.49 19.52 6.74
N GLN A 424 2.33 19.05 7.66
CA GLN A 424 1.90 18.34 8.85
C GLN A 424 2.58 18.89 10.08
N TRP A 425 1.89 18.88 11.22
CA TRP A 425 2.49 19.29 12.48
C TRP A 425 1.89 18.56 13.66
N ASN A 426 2.66 18.53 14.74
CA ASN A 426 2.22 18.01 16.02
C ASN A 426 1.54 19.13 16.82
N THR A 427 0.25 18.99 17.14
CA THR A 427 -0.47 19.94 18.00
C THR A 427 -0.18 19.74 19.49
N GLY A 428 0.51 18.64 19.84
CA GLY A 428 0.69 18.13 21.21
C GLY A 428 -0.32 17.03 21.56
N ASP A 429 -1.49 16.98 20.91
CA ASP A 429 -2.49 15.92 21.12
C ASP A 429 -2.72 15.06 19.86
N GLU A 430 -2.49 15.62 18.67
CA GLU A 430 -2.77 14.98 17.38
C GLU A 430 -1.81 15.46 16.29
N VAL A 431 -1.68 14.68 15.21
CA VAL A 431 -1.03 15.13 13.98
C VAL A 431 -2.07 15.84 13.13
N ALA A 432 -1.88 17.14 12.92
CA ALA A 432 -2.71 17.95 12.05
C ALA A 432 -2.05 18.12 10.68
N PHE A 433 -2.85 18.51 9.69
CA PHE A 433 -2.43 18.59 8.30
C PHE A 433 -3.10 19.76 7.56
N ILE A 434 -2.40 20.26 6.55
CA ILE A 434 -2.92 21.09 5.45
C ILE A 434 -2.49 20.41 4.16
N SER A 435 -3.40 20.14 3.24
CA SER A 435 -3.06 19.61 1.91
C SER A 435 -3.73 20.42 0.80
N LEU A 436 -2.99 20.71 -0.26
CA LEU A 436 -3.55 21.31 -1.47
C LEU A 436 -4.48 20.29 -2.16
N TYR A 437 -5.73 20.67 -2.38
CA TYR A 437 -6.63 19.96 -3.28
C TYR A 437 -6.33 20.41 -4.72
N PRO A 438 -5.75 19.55 -5.57
CA PRO A 438 -5.23 19.97 -6.88
C PRO A 438 -6.38 20.27 -7.84
N THR A 439 -6.38 21.44 -8.47
CA THR A 439 -7.40 21.86 -9.46
C THR A 439 -6.80 22.18 -10.84
N GLU A 440 -5.49 22.18 -10.94
CA GLU A 440 -4.73 22.54 -12.14
C GLU A 440 -3.84 21.37 -12.58
N MET A 441 -3.46 21.38 -13.86
CA MET A 441 -2.57 20.37 -14.45
C MET A 441 -1.08 20.75 -14.40
N GLU A 442 -0.75 21.93 -13.88
CA GLU A 442 0.64 22.36 -13.71
C GLU A 442 0.80 23.14 -12.41
N LEU A 443 1.77 22.74 -11.59
CA LEU A 443 2.09 23.33 -10.31
C LEU A 443 3.60 23.51 -10.21
N ASP A 444 4.02 24.73 -9.91
CA ASP A 444 5.37 25.06 -9.46
C ASP A 444 5.36 25.21 -7.93
N VAL A 445 6.41 24.71 -7.28
CA VAL A 445 6.53 24.72 -5.82
C VAL A 445 7.89 25.22 -5.36
N ASP A 446 7.91 25.91 -4.23
CA ASP A 446 9.12 26.23 -3.47
C ASP A 446 8.88 25.90 -2.00
N VAL A 447 9.72 25.01 -1.46
CA VAL A 447 9.66 24.55 -0.07
C VAL A 447 10.89 25.06 0.65
N ALA A 448 10.67 25.83 1.70
CA ALA A 448 11.72 26.37 2.56
C ALA A 448 11.34 26.16 4.04
N PRO A 449 12.28 26.33 4.99
CA PRO A 449 11.96 26.23 6.41
C PRO A 449 10.78 27.12 6.78
N ASN A 450 9.71 26.49 7.30
CA ASN A 450 8.46 27.15 7.70
C ASN A 450 7.71 27.89 6.56
N LYS A 451 7.96 27.55 5.30
CA LYS A 451 7.33 28.25 4.17
C LYS A 451 7.04 27.33 3.00
N LEU A 452 5.82 27.44 2.47
CA LEU A 452 5.38 26.79 1.24
C LEU A 452 4.92 27.85 0.23
N SER A 453 5.52 27.89 -0.95
CA SER A 453 5.07 28.74 -2.05
C SER A 453 4.58 27.87 -3.21
N LEU A 454 3.42 28.23 -3.78
CA LEU A 454 2.76 27.49 -4.84
C LEU A 454 2.40 28.46 -5.97
N ALA A 455 2.56 28.03 -7.22
CA ALA A 455 2.15 28.79 -8.39
C ALA A 455 1.56 27.86 -9.46
N TYR A 456 0.60 28.36 -10.22
CA TYR A 456 0.01 27.64 -11.35
C TYR A 456 0.45 28.28 -12.67
N PRO A 457 1.51 27.77 -13.34
CA PRO A 457 2.03 28.37 -14.57
C PRO A 457 0.99 28.58 -15.68
N ASN A 458 0.04 27.65 -15.83
CA ASN A 458 -1.07 27.74 -16.76
C ASN A 458 -2.39 28.20 -16.12
N GLY A 459 -2.34 28.64 -14.86
CA GLY A 459 -3.51 29.14 -14.15
C GLY A 459 -4.04 30.43 -14.77
N THR A 460 -5.30 30.74 -14.46
CA THR A 460 -6.02 31.90 -14.99
C THR A 460 -6.68 32.69 -13.85
N ALA A 461 -7.45 33.72 -14.19
CA ALA A 461 -8.30 34.42 -13.21
C ALA A 461 -9.39 33.53 -12.60
N ASP A 462 -9.67 32.35 -13.19
CA ASP A 462 -10.64 31.38 -12.66
C ASP A 462 -9.97 30.34 -11.73
N SER A 463 -8.64 30.32 -11.62
CA SER A 463 -7.92 29.39 -10.77
C SER A 463 -8.20 29.64 -9.28
N ILE A 464 -8.16 28.56 -8.51
CA ILE A 464 -8.37 28.58 -7.06
C ILE A 464 -7.32 27.74 -6.33
N PHE A 465 -6.99 28.14 -5.11
CA PHE A 465 -6.21 27.34 -4.17
C PHE A 465 -7.12 26.88 -3.04
N THR A 466 -7.41 25.58 -2.99
CA THR A 466 -8.21 24.95 -1.94
C THR A 466 -7.31 24.12 -1.03
N PHE A 467 -7.35 24.40 0.26
CA PHE A 467 -6.61 23.66 1.27
C PHE A 467 -7.55 22.83 2.13
N VAL A 468 -7.31 21.53 2.15
CA VAL A 468 -7.90 20.54 3.06
C VAL A 468 -7.16 20.64 4.39
N VAL A 469 -7.82 21.13 5.43
CA VAL A 469 -7.23 21.39 6.76
C VAL A 469 -7.86 20.47 7.80
N ALA A 470 -7.04 19.88 8.66
CA ALA A 470 -7.48 18.94 9.69
C ALA A 470 -8.62 19.49 10.58
N THR A 471 -9.38 18.57 11.15
CA THR A 471 -10.21 18.84 12.33
C THR A 471 -9.35 18.93 13.58
N PHE A 472 -9.82 19.63 14.62
CA PHE A 472 -9.09 19.73 15.89
C PHE A 472 -9.96 19.38 17.10
N LEU A 473 -9.49 18.47 17.94
CA LEU A 473 -10.25 17.96 19.09
C LEU A 473 -10.67 19.05 20.07
N LYS A 474 -9.75 19.96 20.42
CA LYS A 474 -10.02 21.06 21.38
C LYS A 474 -10.74 22.27 20.76
N LYS A 475 -10.91 22.29 19.43
CA LYS A 475 -11.55 23.38 18.68
C LYS A 475 -12.21 22.82 17.41
N PRO A 476 -13.29 22.03 17.55
CA PRO A 476 -13.90 21.39 16.39
C PRO A 476 -14.48 22.40 15.39
N THR A 477 -15.05 23.49 15.88
CA THR A 477 -15.57 24.60 15.06
C THR A 477 -14.47 25.61 14.76
N VAL A 478 -13.98 25.59 13.52
CA VAL A 478 -13.03 26.56 12.99
C VAL A 478 -13.80 27.69 12.31
N THR A 479 -13.50 28.94 12.63
CA THR A 479 -14.08 30.14 11.99
C THR A 479 -13.07 30.87 11.09
N GLY A 480 -11.79 30.49 11.16
CA GLY A 480 -10.71 31.00 10.34
C GLY A 480 -9.34 30.51 10.85
N TRP A 481 -8.25 30.98 10.24
CA TRP A 481 -6.88 30.55 10.60
C TRP A 481 -6.52 30.76 12.07
N ALA A 482 -7.09 31.75 12.75
CA ALA A 482 -6.84 31.97 14.19
C ALA A 482 -7.36 30.84 15.09
N ASP A 483 -8.26 29.98 14.58
CA ASP A 483 -8.78 28.82 15.30
C ASP A 483 -7.99 27.53 15.00
N VAL A 484 -7.04 27.55 14.06
CA VAL A 484 -6.14 26.42 13.76
C VAL A 484 -5.18 26.21 14.93
N GLN A 485 -5.11 24.98 15.45
CA GLN A 485 -4.36 24.71 16.67
C GLN A 485 -2.89 24.39 16.40
N GLY A 486 -2.00 24.97 17.22
CA GLY A 486 -0.56 24.68 17.21
C GLY A 486 0.20 25.25 16.00
N LEU A 487 -0.48 25.97 15.09
CA LEU A 487 0.13 26.54 13.90
C LEU A 487 -0.52 27.88 13.52
N ALA A 488 0.29 28.94 13.50
CA ALA A 488 -0.08 30.20 12.88
C ALA A 488 0.26 30.13 11.39
N VAL A 489 -0.71 30.49 10.55
CA VAL A 489 -0.59 30.49 9.08
C VAL A 489 -0.83 31.91 8.58
N ASN A 490 0.19 32.50 7.96
CA ASN A 490 0.09 33.77 7.26
C ASN A 490 0.06 33.51 5.75
N VAL A 491 -1.04 33.89 5.10
CA VAL A 491 -1.24 33.68 3.68
C VAL A 491 -0.94 34.97 2.92
N SER A 492 -0.12 34.88 1.88
CA SER A 492 0.18 35.98 0.95
C SER A 492 0.26 35.47 -0.49
N GLY A 493 0.59 36.33 -1.45
CA GLY A 493 0.63 36.00 -2.88
C GLY A 493 -0.14 37.03 -3.70
N ASN A 494 -0.71 36.59 -4.82
CA ASN A 494 -1.57 37.43 -5.67
C ASN A 494 -3.04 36.99 -5.70
N VAL A 495 -3.41 36.02 -4.86
CA VAL A 495 -4.80 35.65 -4.53
C VAL A 495 -5.52 36.77 -3.77
N ASN A 496 -6.85 36.75 -3.75
CA ASN A 496 -7.62 37.55 -2.79
C ASN A 496 -7.29 37.13 -1.36
N GLU A 497 -7.02 38.08 -0.46
CA GLU A 497 -6.74 37.76 0.96
C GLU A 497 -7.94 37.16 1.70
N THR A 498 -9.16 37.40 1.20
CA THR A 498 -10.40 36.78 1.69
C THR A 498 -10.60 35.39 1.09
N TYR A 499 -10.97 34.43 1.94
CA TYR A 499 -11.24 33.05 1.55
C TYR A 499 -12.67 32.63 1.89
N SER A 500 -13.17 31.60 1.20
CA SER A 500 -14.36 30.87 1.65
C SER A 500 -13.96 29.74 2.58
N LEU A 501 -14.74 29.55 3.64
CA LEU A 501 -14.57 28.48 4.62
C LEU A 501 -15.76 27.52 4.56
N SER A 502 -15.49 26.21 4.54
CA SER A 502 -16.52 25.16 4.57
C SER A 502 -16.07 23.98 5.42
N PHE A 503 -17.04 23.19 5.89
CA PHE A 503 -16.79 21.92 6.57
C PHE A 503 -17.25 20.77 5.69
N ALA A 504 -16.39 19.76 5.55
CA ALA A 504 -16.65 18.51 4.90
C ALA A 504 -16.88 17.43 5.95
N GLY A 505 -18.15 17.23 6.34
CA GLY A 505 -18.53 16.34 7.42
C GLY A 505 -19.42 15.19 6.96
N SER A 506 -19.29 14.05 7.64
CA SER A 506 -20.09 12.85 7.43
C SER A 506 -21.56 13.04 7.85
N LEU A 507 -21.81 13.92 8.81
CA LEU A 507 -23.15 14.22 9.36
C LEU A 507 -23.69 15.60 8.95
N GLY A 508 -23.09 16.22 7.93
CA GLY A 508 -23.48 17.53 7.43
C GLY A 508 -22.27 18.43 7.14
N GLY A 509 -22.55 19.68 6.79
CA GLY A 509 -21.55 20.59 6.21
C GLY A 509 -21.90 20.89 4.76
N THR A 510 -21.10 21.76 4.13
CA THR A 510 -21.30 22.14 2.73
C THR A 510 -20.43 21.33 1.77
N GLY A 511 -19.46 20.56 2.29
CA GLY A 511 -18.68 19.57 1.55
C GLY A 511 -18.99 18.14 1.99
N SER A 512 -18.27 17.18 1.40
CA SER A 512 -18.31 15.76 1.78
C SER A 512 -16.91 15.28 2.17
N PRO A 513 -16.79 14.33 3.11
CA PRO A 513 -15.51 13.73 3.47
C PRO A 513 -14.76 13.21 2.25
N ILE A 514 -13.43 13.25 2.33
CA ILE A 514 -12.53 12.61 1.37
C ILE A 514 -12.14 11.30 2.00
N ARG A 515 -12.54 10.19 1.38
CA ARG A 515 -12.54 8.87 2.02
C ARG A 515 -13.35 8.95 3.33
N ASP A 516 -12.71 8.67 4.46
CA ASP A 516 -13.36 8.70 5.77
C ASP A 516 -12.87 9.87 6.65
N PHE A 517 -12.18 10.86 6.05
CA PHE A 517 -11.63 12.01 6.77
C PHE A 517 -12.54 13.23 6.62
N GLU A 518 -12.99 13.75 7.77
CA GLU A 518 -13.61 15.07 7.87
C GLU A 518 -12.54 16.16 7.94
N PHE A 519 -12.84 17.34 7.39
CA PHE A 519 -11.89 18.44 7.30
C PHE A 519 -12.57 19.80 7.11
N TRP A 520 -11.80 20.86 7.34
CA TRP A 520 -12.14 22.23 7.00
C TRP A 520 -11.49 22.61 5.66
N ASN A 521 -12.22 23.33 4.83
CA ASN A 521 -11.77 23.75 3.50
C ASN A 521 -11.59 25.25 3.48
N PHE A 522 -10.36 25.70 3.23
CA PHE A 522 -10.02 27.10 2.99
C PHE A 522 -9.77 27.30 1.50
N THR A 523 -10.62 28.05 0.82
CA THR A 523 -10.49 28.28 -0.64
C THR A 523 -10.24 29.75 -0.95
N TYR A 524 -9.14 30.00 -1.64
CA TYR A 524 -8.69 31.29 -2.12
C TYR A 524 -8.96 31.40 -3.62
N SER A 525 -9.52 32.53 -4.04
CA SER A 525 -9.80 32.85 -5.45
C SER A 525 -8.87 33.95 -5.95
N MET A 526 -8.69 34.03 -7.27
CA MET A 526 -7.97 35.14 -7.89
C MET A 526 -8.82 36.42 -7.97
N PRO A 527 -8.18 37.61 -7.97
CA PRO A 527 -8.87 38.87 -8.28
C PRO A 527 -9.56 38.80 -9.65
N ALA A 528 -10.72 39.44 -9.77
CA ALA A 528 -11.45 39.46 -11.04
C ALA A 528 -10.61 40.11 -12.16
N GLY A 529 -10.48 39.40 -13.29
CA GLY A 529 -9.67 39.85 -14.43
C GLY A 529 -8.16 39.83 -14.18
N PHE A 530 -7.69 39.03 -13.21
CA PHE A 530 -6.27 38.84 -12.95
C PHE A 530 -5.50 38.40 -14.21
N GLU A 531 -4.36 39.03 -14.45
CA GLU A 531 -3.38 38.66 -15.49
C GLU A 531 -2.05 38.29 -14.83
N GLY A 532 -1.44 37.19 -15.26
CA GLY A 532 -0.19 36.68 -14.72
C GLY A 532 -0.33 35.23 -14.23
N THR A 533 0.65 34.77 -13.46
CA THR A 533 0.67 33.42 -12.88
C THR A 533 0.03 33.45 -11.49
N PRO A 534 -1.11 32.76 -11.26
CA PRO A 534 -1.68 32.61 -9.93
C PRO A 534 -0.68 32.03 -8.93
N SER A 535 -0.55 32.63 -7.76
CA SER A 535 0.37 32.20 -6.72
C SER A 535 -0.12 32.49 -5.30
N ILE A 536 0.25 31.60 -4.40
CA ILE A 536 -0.06 31.68 -2.98
C ILE A 536 1.16 31.22 -2.16
N VAL A 537 1.34 31.84 -1.01
CA VAL A 537 2.43 31.56 -0.07
C VAL A 537 1.83 31.36 1.31
N LEU A 538 2.24 30.30 1.99
CA LEU A 538 1.93 30.04 3.39
C LEU A 538 3.23 30.16 4.20
N ASP A 539 3.34 31.22 5.00
CA ASP A 539 4.36 31.34 6.04
C ASP A 539 3.80 30.75 7.34
N LEU A 540 4.58 29.88 7.97
CA LEU A 540 4.15 29.03 9.07
C LEU A 540 4.92 29.38 10.34
N ALA A 541 4.26 29.30 11.50
CA ALA A 541 4.94 29.38 12.78
C ALA A 541 4.23 28.48 13.80
N LEU A 542 4.97 27.60 14.47
CA LEU A 542 4.44 26.82 15.59
C LEU A 542 4.08 27.77 16.75
N VAL A 543 2.96 27.50 17.43
CA VAL A 543 2.37 28.36 18.49
C VAL A 543 2.36 27.68 19.85
#